data_AF-A0A3D0DQS2-F1
#
_entry.id   AF-A0A3D0DQS2-F1
#
_cell.length_a   1.000
_cell.length_b   1.000
_cell.length_c   1.000
_cell.angle_alpha   90.00
_cell.angle_beta   90.00
_cell.angle_gamma   90.00
#
_symmetry.space_group_name_H-M   'P 1'
#
loop_
_entity.id
_entity.type
_entity.pdbx_description
1 polymer ?
#
loop_
_entity_poly.entity_id
_entity_poly.type
_entity_poly.pdbx_seq_one_letter_code
_entity_poly.pdbx_strand_id
1 'polypeptide(L)'
;MDHSLLTNALIYLAAAVVAVPLAKRLGLGAVLGYLLAGMAIGPWGFGLIREVEDILHFSEFGVVLLLFLIGLELEPERLWSLRRQIFGWGTAQVLLVAGALFGAALLAGIDWRVALIAALGLSLR
;
A
#
# COMPACT_ATOMS: atom_id res chain seq x y z
N MET A 1 1.37 2.89 -31.22
CA MET A 1 0.72 2.48 -29.96
C MET A 1 1.64 2.72 -28.74
N ASP A 2 2.82 3.31 -28.94
CA ASP A 2 3.83 3.52 -27.87
C ASP A 2 3.78 4.91 -27.22
N HIS A 3 3.08 5.86 -27.85
CA HIS A 3 3.01 7.25 -27.34
C HIS A 3 2.13 7.38 -26.09
N SER A 4 1.16 6.49 -25.87
CA SER A 4 0.30 6.51 -24.69
C SER A 4 1.05 6.08 -23.42
N LEU A 5 1.91 5.06 -23.50
CA LEU A 5 2.67 4.55 -22.35
C LEU A 5 3.66 5.57 -21.81
N LEU A 6 4.48 6.17 -22.67
CA LEU A 6 5.43 7.22 -22.29
C LEU A 6 4.72 8.45 -21.72
N THR A 7 3.60 8.85 -22.33
CA THR A 7 2.80 9.98 -21.84
C THR A 7 2.20 9.70 -20.47
N ASN A 8 1.63 8.51 -20.27
CA ASN A 8 1.07 8.10 -18.98
C ASN A 8 2.17 8.01 -17.91
N ALA A 9 3.31 7.40 -18.23
CA ALA A 9 4.45 7.33 -17.32
C ALA A 9 4.96 8.73 -16.93
N LEU A 10 5.05 9.66 -17.88
CA LEU A 10 5.43 11.04 -17.62
C LEU A 10 4.42 11.74 -16.71
N ILE A 11 3.11 11.57 -16.94
CA ILE A 11 2.06 12.13 -16.09
C ILE A 11 2.16 11.58 -14.66
N TYR A 12 2.36 10.27 -14.49
CA TYR A 12 2.55 9.65 -13.17
C TYR A 12 3.77 10.21 -12.44
N LEU A 13 4.92 10.24 -13.11
CA LEU A 13 6.16 10.75 -12.52
C LEU A 13 6.02 12.23 -12.17
N ALA A 14 5.46 13.06 -13.06
CA ALA A 14 5.23 14.47 -12.80
C ALA A 14 4.29 14.69 -11.62
N ALA A 15 3.17 13.97 -11.56
CA ALA A 15 2.22 14.06 -10.46
C ALA A 15 2.85 13.64 -9.13
N ALA A 16 3.61 12.55 -9.10
CA ALA A 16 4.32 12.08 -7.91
C ALA A 16 5.37 13.10 -7.44
N VAL A 17 6.17 13.64 -8.37
CA VAL A 17 7.22 14.65 -8.09
C VAL A 17 6.63 15.94 -7.52
N VAL A 18 5.41 16.32 -7.88
CA VAL A 18 4.75 17.51 -7.33
C VAL A 18 4.02 17.20 -6.02
N ALA A 19 3.25 16.12 -5.97
CA ALA A 19 2.39 15.79 -4.85
C ALA A 19 3.17 15.35 -3.60
N VAL A 20 4.25 14.58 -3.75
CA VAL A 20 5.01 14.05 -2.60
C VAL A 20 5.72 15.17 -1.81
N PRO A 21 6.44 16.12 -2.44
CA PRO A 21 7.01 17.26 -1.71
C PRO A 21 5.94 18.16 -1.10
N LEU A 22 4.80 18.35 -1.77
CA LEU A 22 3.69 19.14 -1.25
C LEU A 22 3.09 18.49 0.00
N ALA A 23 2.82 17.18 -0.05
CA ALA A 23 2.36 16.41 1.10
C ALA A 23 3.36 16.47 2.26
N LYS A 24 4.66 16.32 1.97
CA LYS A 24 5.72 16.44 2.99
C LYS A 24 5.77 17.83 3.62
N ARG A 25 5.55 18.90 2.84
CA ARG A 25 5.47 20.28 3.36
C ARG A 25 4.25 20.51 4.26
N LEU A 26 3.16 19.80 4.00
CA LEU A 26 1.96 19.80 4.85
C LEU A 26 2.10 18.89 6.09
N GLY A 27 3.26 18.26 6.30
CA GLY A 27 3.49 17.33 7.41
C GLY A 27 2.87 15.94 7.19
N LEU A 28 2.37 15.64 5.98
CA LEU A 28 1.80 14.34 5.64
C LEU A 28 2.91 13.36 5.23
N GLY A 29 2.72 12.07 5.54
CA GLY A 29 3.63 11.01 5.10
C GLY A 29 3.68 10.86 3.58
N ALA A 30 4.80 10.39 3.03
CA ALA A 30 5.00 10.25 1.59
C ALA A 30 3.94 9.35 0.91
N VAL A 31 3.46 8.33 1.62
CA VAL A 31 2.39 7.43 1.15
C VAL A 31 1.10 8.21 0.86
N LEU A 32 0.72 9.16 1.71
CA LEU A 32 -0.44 10.01 1.48
C LEU A 32 -0.24 10.89 0.24
N GLY A 33 0.98 11.37 0.00
CA GLY A 33 1.33 12.11 -1.22
C GLY A 33 1.12 11.29 -2.49
N TYR A 34 1.56 10.02 -2.51
CA TYR A 34 1.33 9.12 -3.65
C TYR A 34 -0.16 8.80 -3.86
N LEU A 35 -0.93 8.60 -2.78
CA LEU A 35 -2.38 8.35 -2.85
C LEU A 35 -3.13 9.57 -3.40
N LEU A 36 -2.79 10.77 -2.93
CA LEU A 36 -3.40 12.01 -3.44
C LEU A 36 -3.04 12.26 -4.90
N ALA A 37 -1.80 11.98 -5.31
CA ALA A 37 -1.40 12.06 -6.71
C ALA A 37 -2.24 11.13 -7.58
N GLY A 38 -2.39 9.86 -7.17
CA GLY A 38 -3.18 8.85 -7.87
C GLY A 38 -4.66 9.22 -7.95
N MET A 39 -5.23 9.75 -6.86
CA MET A 39 -6.61 10.24 -6.85
C MET A 39 -6.80 11.44 -7.79
N ALA A 40 -5.84 12.36 -7.82
CA ALA A 40 -5.91 13.55 -8.66
C ALA A 40 -5.75 13.25 -10.15
N ILE A 41 -4.86 12.33 -10.55
CA ILE A 41 -4.66 11.99 -11.98
C ILE A 41 -5.61 10.89 -12.47
N GLY A 42 -6.20 10.12 -11.55
CA GLY A 42 -7.12 9.05 -11.85
C GLY A 42 -8.48 9.54 -12.39
N PRO A 43 -9.38 8.59 -12.71
CA PRO A 43 -10.68 8.89 -13.32
C PRO A 43 -11.58 9.80 -12.48
N TRP A 44 -11.40 9.80 -11.16
CA TRP A 44 -12.16 10.65 -10.22
C TRP A 44 -11.57 12.05 -10.03
N GLY A 45 -10.38 12.34 -10.57
CA GLY A 45 -9.75 13.66 -10.54
C GLY A 45 -9.80 14.34 -11.90
N PHE A 46 -8.63 14.57 -12.50
CA PHE A 46 -8.48 15.17 -13.83
C PHE A 46 -8.77 14.20 -14.98
N GLY A 47 -8.98 12.90 -14.70
CA GLY A 47 -9.35 11.91 -15.72
C GLY A 47 -8.32 11.71 -16.81
N LEU A 48 -7.05 12.04 -16.50
CA LEU A 48 -5.92 11.99 -17.42
C LEU A 48 -5.55 10.55 -17.81
N ILE A 49 -5.92 9.56 -16.99
CA ILE A 49 -5.57 8.16 -17.17
C ILE A 49 -6.81 7.29 -16.99
N ARG A 50 -7.11 6.46 -18.00
CA ARG A 50 -8.33 5.65 -18.09
C ARG A 50 -8.06 4.14 -18.13
N GLU A 51 -6.93 3.72 -18.70
CA GLU A 51 -6.50 2.32 -18.65
C GLU A 51 -5.74 2.01 -17.35
N VAL A 52 -6.47 1.60 -16.31
CA VAL A 52 -5.91 1.15 -15.02
C VAL A 52 -5.36 -0.29 -15.13
N GLU A 53 -5.91 -1.11 -16.02
CA GLU A 53 -5.63 -2.55 -16.14
C GLU A 53 -4.16 -2.85 -16.54
N ASP A 54 -3.60 -2.08 -17.48
CA ASP A 54 -2.22 -2.29 -17.97
C ASP A 54 -1.17 -1.94 -16.88
N ILE A 55 -1.56 -1.06 -15.96
CA ILE A 55 -0.69 -0.56 -14.89
C ILE A 55 -0.65 -1.54 -13.71
N LEU A 56 -1.74 -2.27 -13.47
CA LEU A 56 -1.79 -3.29 -12.42
C LEU A 56 -0.75 -4.38 -12.70
N HIS A 57 -0.67 -4.87 -13.94
CA HIS A 57 0.33 -5.88 -14.35
C HIS A 57 1.77 -5.38 -14.19
N PHE A 58 2.04 -4.11 -14.52
CA PHE A 58 3.37 -3.52 -14.31
C PHE A 58 3.70 -3.35 -12.82
N SER A 59 2.71 -2.97 -12.01
CA SER A 59 2.86 -2.81 -10.56
C SER A 59 3.15 -4.13 -9.86
N GLU A 60 2.53 -5.22 -10.30
CA GLU A 60 2.82 -6.57 -9.82
C GLU A 60 4.30 -6.93 -10.02
N PHE A 61 4.86 -6.64 -11.20
CA PHE A 61 6.28 -6.86 -11.47
C PHE A 61 7.19 -6.02 -10.55
N GLY A 62 6.81 -4.77 -10.29
CA GLY A 62 7.52 -3.90 -9.34
C GLY A 62 7.49 -4.44 -7.90
N VAL A 63 6.35 -4.96 -7.44
CA VAL A 63 6.22 -5.59 -6.11
C VAL A 63 7.07 -6.86 -6.03
N VAL A 64 7.10 -7.68 -7.07
CA VAL A 64 7.97 -8.88 -7.11
C VAL A 64 9.44 -8.50 -7.02
N LEU A 65 9.90 -7.49 -7.76
CA LEU A 65 11.28 -6.98 -7.66
C LEU A 65 11.60 -6.46 -6.26
N LEU A 66 10.67 -5.73 -5.63
CA LEU A 66 10.84 -5.22 -4.27
C LEU A 66 10.96 -6.37 -3.25
N LEU A 67 10.08 -7.37 -3.32
CA LEU A 67 10.13 -8.55 -2.45
C LEU A 67 11.41 -9.36 -2.67
N PHE A 68 11.90 -9.42 -3.91
CA PHE A 68 13.19 -10.04 -4.23
C PHE A 68 14.35 -9.27 -3.60
N LEU A 69 14.39 -7.94 -3.74
CA LEU A 69 15.42 -7.10 -3.12
C LEU A 69 15.40 -7.21 -1.59
N ILE A 70 14.22 -7.14 -0.98
CA ILE A 70 14.04 -7.38 0.46
C ILE A 70 14.59 -8.76 0.81
N GLY A 71 14.30 -9.79 0.02
CA GLY A 71 14.86 -11.14 0.21
C GLY A 71 16.38 -11.21 0.15
N LEU A 72 17.03 -10.41 -0.69
CA LEU A 72 18.50 -10.33 -0.79
C LEU A 72 19.14 -9.56 0.38
N GLU A 73 18.44 -8.56 0.92
CA GLU A 73 18.92 -7.74 2.03
C GLU A 73 18.68 -8.41 3.40
N LEU A 74 17.77 -9.38 3.47
CA LEU A 74 17.48 -10.14 4.68
C LEU A 74 18.55 -11.20 4.96
N GLU A 75 19.35 -10.98 5.99
CA GLU A 75 20.23 -12.01 6.57
C GLU A 75 19.37 -13.08 7.30
N PRO A 76 19.42 -14.37 6.89
CA PRO A 76 18.62 -15.43 7.50
C PRO A 76 18.84 -15.58 9.01
N GLU A 77 20.08 -15.35 9.46
CA GLU A 77 20.47 -15.42 10.87
C GLU A 77 19.80 -14.32 11.72
N ARG A 78 19.66 -13.11 11.18
CA ARG A 78 18.91 -12.02 11.83
C ARG A 78 17.44 -12.36 11.92
N LEU A 79 16.87 -12.97 10.88
CA LEU A 79 15.47 -13.41 10.91
C LEU A 79 15.23 -14.45 12.00
N TRP A 80 16.18 -15.38 12.17
CA TRP A 80 16.10 -16.43 13.18
C TRP A 80 16.25 -15.94 14.61
N SER A 81 17.00 -14.86 14.84
CA SER A 81 17.10 -14.22 16.16
C SER A 81 15.83 -13.45 16.51
N LEU A 82 15.17 -12.85 15.50
CA LEU A 82 13.90 -12.13 15.66
C LEU A 82 12.68 -13.05 15.74
N ARG A 83 12.80 -14.36 15.45
CA ARG A 83 11.66 -15.30 15.42
C ARG A 83 10.77 -15.23 16.65
N ARG A 84 11.35 -15.11 17.85
CA ARG A 84 10.56 -15.10 19.09
C ARG A 84 9.80 -13.79 19.29
N GLN A 85 10.33 -12.69 18.74
CA GLN A 85 9.70 -11.39 18.75
C GLN A 85 8.60 -11.31 17.68
N ILE A 86 8.87 -11.80 16.48
CA ILE A 86 7.92 -11.87 15.36
C ILE A 86 6.76 -12.80 15.69
N PHE A 87 7.04 -14.07 16.05
CA PHE A 87 6.00 -15.06 16.32
C PHE A 87 5.36 -14.94 17.71
N GLY A 88 6.04 -14.33 18.68
CA GLY A 88 5.47 -14.08 20.00
C GLY A 88 4.64 -12.80 20.02
N TRP A 89 5.33 -11.66 19.98
CA TRP A 89 4.72 -10.35 20.12
C TRP A 89 3.97 -9.91 18.87
N GLY A 90 4.51 -10.18 17.68
CA GLY A 90 3.85 -9.83 16.41
C GLY A 90 2.49 -10.55 16.28
N THR A 91 2.45 -11.87 16.49
CA THR A 91 1.19 -12.63 16.42
C THR A 91 0.18 -12.18 17.47
N ALA A 92 0.62 -11.89 18.70
CA ALA A 92 -0.25 -11.39 19.75
C ALA A 92 -0.82 -10.00 19.42
N GLN A 93 0.01 -9.09 18.88
CA GLN A 93 -0.41 -7.78 18.41
C GLN A 93 -1.46 -7.91 17.30
N VAL A 94 -1.18 -8.72 16.28
CA VAL A 94 -2.09 -8.91 15.14
C VAL A 94 -3.44 -9.43 15.62
N LEU A 95 -3.47 -10.46 16.49
CA LEU A 95 -4.73 -11.00 17.01
C LEU A 95 -5.52 -9.99 17.85
N LEU A 96 -4.84 -9.23 18.71
CA LEU A 96 -5.49 -8.22 19.55
C LEU A 96 -6.06 -7.08 18.73
N VAL A 97 -5.27 -6.52 17.81
CA VAL A 97 -5.68 -5.40 16.96
C VAL A 97 -6.77 -5.84 15.97
N ALA A 98 -6.58 -6.98 15.31
CA ALA A 98 -7.59 -7.52 14.40
C ALA A 98 -8.90 -7.84 15.14
N GLY A 99 -8.83 -8.46 16.33
CA GLY A 99 -10.01 -8.75 17.14
C GLY A 99 -10.76 -7.48 17.57
N ALA A 100 -10.03 -6.45 18.00
CA ALA A 100 -10.61 -5.16 18.38
C ALA A 100 -11.28 -4.44 17.19
N LEU A 101 -10.58 -4.36 16.05
CA LEU A 101 -11.12 -3.74 14.83
C LEU A 101 -12.31 -4.52 14.27
N PHE A 102 -12.24 -5.85 14.27
CA PHE A 102 -13.32 -6.72 13.85
C PHE A 102 -14.56 -6.55 14.74
N GLY A 103 -14.38 -6.55 16.06
CA GLY A 103 -15.47 -6.32 17.01
C GLY A 103 -16.12 -4.95 16.83
N ALA A 104 -15.31 -3.89 16.67
CA ALA A 104 -15.82 -2.54 16.41
C ALA A 104 -16.60 -2.46 15.08
N ALA A 105 -16.12 -3.12 14.03
CA ALA A 105 -16.78 -3.15 12.73
C ALA A 105 -18.11 -3.91 12.76
N LEU A 106 -18.20 -5.02 13.51
CA LEU A 106 -19.46 -5.73 13.72
C LEU A 106 -20.47 -4.88 14.49
N LEU A 107 -20.03 -4.16 15.53
CA LEU A 107 -20.89 -3.23 16.28
C LEU A 107 -21.39 -2.07 15.42
N ALA A 108 -20.62 -1.67 14.40
CA ALA A 108 -21.01 -0.68 13.40
C ALA A 108 -21.95 -1.24 12.31
N GLY A 109 -22.31 -2.53 12.36
CA GLY A 109 -23.22 -3.17 11.41
C GLY A 109 -22.59 -3.55 10.07
N ILE A 110 -21.26 -3.61 9.99
CA ILE A 110 -20.53 -4.00 8.77
C ILE A 110 -20.59 -5.54 8.61
N ASP A 111 -20.71 -6.02 7.37
CA ASP A 111 -20.68 -7.45 7.06
C ASP A 111 -19.40 -8.11 7.60
N TRP A 112 -19.54 -9.29 8.21
CA TRP A 112 -18.44 -9.97 8.89
C TRP A 112 -17.28 -10.33 7.97
N ARG A 113 -17.52 -10.58 6.67
CA ARG A 113 -16.45 -10.90 5.72
C ARG A 113 -15.59 -9.67 5.45
N VAL A 114 -16.25 -8.52 5.23
CA VAL A 114 -15.57 -7.24 4.98
C VAL A 114 -14.83 -6.78 6.24
N ALA A 115 -15.50 -6.87 7.40
CA ALA A 115 -14.90 -6.54 8.69
C ALA A 115 -13.63 -7.37 8.97
N LEU A 116 -13.66 -8.67 8.69
CA LEU A 116 -12.52 -9.55 8.92
C LEU A 116 -11.34 -9.23 8.01
N ILE A 117 -11.60 -9.05 6.70
CA ILE A 117 -10.56 -8.71 5.73
C ILE A 117 -9.93 -7.35 6.06
N ALA A 118 -10.74 -6.34 6.37
CA ALA A 118 -10.25 -5.01 6.73
C ALA A 118 -9.45 -5.02 8.04
N ALA A 119 -9.94 -5.71 9.07
CA ALA A 119 -9.27 -5.80 10.36
C ALA A 119 -7.89 -6.47 10.27
N LEU A 120 -7.80 -7.60 9.54
CA LEU A 120 -6.53 -8.29 9.32
C LEU A 120 -5.56 -7.41 8.50
N GLY A 121 -6.04 -6.80 7.42
CA GLY A 121 -5.21 -5.94 6.56
C GLY A 121 -4.63 -4.72 7.28
N LEU A 122 -5.40 -4.12 8.20
CA LEU A 122 -4.94 -2.98 9.00
C LEU A 122 -4.04 -3.39 10.17
N SER A 123 -4.26 -4.57 10.76
CA SER A 123 -3.47 -5.06 11.90
C SER A 123 -2.04 -5.48 11.56
N LEU A 124 -1.74 -5.72 10.28
CA LEU A 124 -0.44 -6.21 9.80
C LEU A 124 0.61 -5.10 9.65
N ARG A 125 0.21 -3.83 9.81
CA ARG A 125 1.10 -2.66 9.68
C ARG A 125 1.76 -2.26 10.99
#